data_AF-A0AAU9W833-F1
#
_entry.id   AF-A0AAU9W833-F1
#
_cell.length_a   1.000
_cell.length_b   1.000
_cell.length_c   1.000
_cell.angle_alpha   90.00
_cell.angle_beta   90.00
_cell.angle_gamma   90.00
#
_symmetry.space_group_name_H-M   'P 1'
#
loop_
_entity.id
_entity.type
_entity.pdbx_description
1 polymer ?
#
loop_
_entity_poly.entity_id
_entity_poly.type
_entity_poly.pdbx_seq_one_letter_code
_entity_poly.pdbx_strand_id
1 'polypeptide(L)'
;MSYPINISLFFPYVSAGIEYNKLGCYRDNWQEVRPLAELLFTDRNETSPRYSGKKYIRKNFNRLYLDDIIQRCASQSKKLGYQVFGIENFAECYSGDGGLETYNRDGPTRQCFTTKYEPCDLTCGEQPCTGTENTLFVYQLGKR
;
A
#
# COMPACT_ATOMS: atom_id res chain seq x y z
N MET A 1 7.17 6.01 55.45
CA MET A 1 6.02 5.17 55.09
C MET A 1 5.60 5.55 53.68
N SER A 2 6.08 4.81 52.69
CA SER A 2 5.83 5.08 51.28
C SER A 2 4.61 4.27 50.86
N TYR A 3 3.54 4.96 50.47
CA TYR A 3 2.41 4.32 49.80
C TYR A 3 2.75 4.18 48.31
N PRO A 4 2.65 2.98 47.70
CA PRO A 4 2.82 2.86 46.26
C PRO A 4 1.57 3.39 45.53
N ILE A 5 1.80 4.22 44.53
CA ILE A 5 0.77 4.70 43.60
C ILE A 5 0.47 3.55 42.63
N ASN A 6 -0.75 3.04 42.67
CA ASN A 6 -1.24 2.08 41.69
C ASN A 6 -1.75 2.85 40.46
N ILE A 7 -0.90 3.00 39.45
CA ILE A 7 -1.32 3.50 38.13
C ILE A 7 -1.56 2.27 37.26
N SER A 8 -2.82 1.83 37.23
CA SER A 8 -3.32 0.96 36.18
C SER A 8 -3.24 1.71 34.84
N LEU A 9 -2.11 1.61 34.15
CA LEU A 9 -1.93 2.10 32.79
C LEU A 9 -2.71 1.17 31.85
N PHE A 10 -3.98 1.49 31.62
CA PHE A 10 -4.66 1.11 30.39
C PHE A 10 -4.00 1.90 29.25
N PHE A 11 -2.94 1.36 28.68
CA PHE A 11 -2.53 1.75 27.34
C PHE A 11 -3.61 1.24 26.39
N PRO A 12 -4.40 2.11 25.72
CA PRO A 12 -5.15 1.63 24.57
C PRO A 12 -4.11 1.06 23.61
N TYR A 13 -4.25 -0.22 23.26
CA TYR A 13 -3.43 -0.85 22.23
C TYR A 13 -3.60 -0.04 20.94
N VAL A 14 -2.70 0.92 20.71
CA VAL A 14 -2.46 1.45 19.37
C VAL A 14 -1.91 0.26 18.62
N SER A 15 -2.74 -0.36 17.77
CA SER A 15 -2.24 -1.31 16.79
C SER A 15 -1.26 -0.54 15.94
N ALA A 16 0.04 -0.75 16.19
CA ALA A 16 1.09 -0.22 15.32
C ALA A 16 0.77 -0.67 13.89
N GLY A 17 0.85 0.27 12.94
CA GLY A 17 0.67 -0.03 11.52
C GLY A 17 1.64 -1.14 11.09
N ILE A 18 1.34 -1.79 9.97
CA ILE A 18 2.28 -2.75 9.39
C ILE A 18 3.49 -1.97 8.88
N GLU A 19 4.67 -2.35 9.34
CA GLU A 19 5.94 -1.82 8.84
C GLU A 19 6.17 -2.23 7.39
N TYR A 20 6.66 -1.29 6.59
CA TYR A 20 7.02 -1.49 5.19
C TYR A 20 8.12 -0.53 4.75
N ASN A 21 8.78 -0.84 3.65
CA ASN A 21 9.74 -0.01 2.95
C ASN A 21 9.26 0.29 1.53
N LYS A 22 9.60 1.46 0.99
CA LYS A 22 9.36 1.76 -0.43
C LYS A 22 10.37 1.00 -1.29
N LEU A 23 9.91 0.33 -2.35
CA LEU A 23 10.78 -0.26 -3.38
C LEU A 23 10.90 0.61 -4.61
N GLY A 24 9.80 1.20 -5.07
CA GLY A 24 9.83 2.16 -6.19
C GLY A 24 8.63 2.06 -7.10
N CYS A 25 8.78 2.67 -8.29
CA CYS A 25 7.74 2.82 -9.29
C CYS A 25 8.02 1.95 -10.51
N TYR A 26 7.11 1.03 -10.83
CA TYR A 26 7.29 0.02 -11.86
C TYR A 26 6.08 -0.05 -12.79
N ARG A 27 6.32 -0.39 -14.06
CA ARG A 27 5.23 -0.63 -15.00
C ARG A 27 4.46 -1.88 -14.59
N ASP A 28 3.18 -1.88 -14.91
CA ASP A 28 2.35 -3.06 -14.98
C ASP A 28 1.70 -3.03 -16.36
N ASN A 29 2.32 -3.65 -17.35
CA ASN A 29 1.86 -3.54 -18.73
C ASN A 29 0.64 -4.42 -19.02
N TRP A 30 -0.04 -4.94 -17.98
CA TRP A 30 -1.21 -5.81 -18.06
C TRP A 30 -1.02 -6.98 -19.05
N GLN A 31 0.20 -7.50 -19.11
CA GLN A 31 0.50 -8.75 -19.83
C GLN A 31 -0.19 -9.93 -19.13
N GLU A 32 -0.30 -11.07 -19.83
CA GLU A 32 -0.94 -12.30 -19.31
C GLU A 32 -0.42 -12.68 -17.92
N VAL A 33 0.86 -12.41 -17.65
CA VAL A 33 1.44 -12.46 -16.31
C VAL A 33 1.77 -11.03 -15.86
N ARG A 34 1.04 -10.52 -14.86
CA ARG A 34 1.31 -9.22 -14.23
C ARG A 34 2.49 -9.29 -13.26
N PRO A 35 3.19 -8.18 -12.97
CA PRO A 35 4.25 -8.14 -11.95
C PRO A 35 3.73 -8.54 -10.56
N LEU A 36 2.52 -8.08 -10.19
CA LEU A 36 1.78 -8.51 -9.01
C LEU A 36 0.41 -9.03 -9.47
N ALA A 37 0.20 -10.35 -9.41
CA ALA A 37 -0.89 -11.02 -10.11
C ALA A 37 -2.27 -10.85 -9.44
N GLU A 38 -2.32 -10.53 -8.15
CA GLU A 38 -3.57 -10.58 -7.38
C GLU A 38 -4.08 -9.20 -6.99
N LEU A 39 -5.30 -8.87 -7.45
CA LEU A 39 -6.08 -7.77 -6.87
C LEU A 39 -6.64 -8.22 -5.51
N LEU A 40 -6.07 -7.69 -4.43
CA LEU A 40 -6.51 -8.00 -3.07
C LEU A 40 -7.81 -7.26 -2.72
N PHE A 41 -7.87 -5.98 -3.05
CA PHE A 41 -9.08 -5.16 -2.96
C PHE A 41 -9.00 -3.92 -3.86
N THR A 42 -10.16 -3.31 -4.12
CA THR A 42 -10.29 -2.03 -4.82
C THR A 42 -11.23 -1.09 -4.08
N ASP A 43 -10.88 0.19 -4.01
CA ASP A 43 -11.78 1.27 -3.61
C ASP A 43 -12.43 1.97 -4.84
N ARG A 44 -12.02 1.62 -6.06
CA ARG A 44 -12.46 2.28 -7.31
C ARG A 44 -13.77 1.75 -7.86
N ASN A 45 -13.99 0.45 -7.71
CA ASN A 45 -15.11 -0.24 -8.34
C ASN A 45 -16.02 -0.88 -7.30
N GLU A 46 -17.14 -0.22 -7.01
CA GLU A 46 -18.15 -0.65 -6.03
C GLU A 46 -18.87 -1.94 -6.41
N THR A 47 -18.86 -2.32 -7.70
CA THR A 47 -19.48 -3.57 -8.18
C THR A 47 -18.51 -4.75 -8.19
N SER A 48 -17.22 -4.51 -7.91
CA SER A 48 -16.21 -5.56 -7.86
C SER A 48 -16.47 -6.52 -6.68
N PRO A 49 -16.29 -7.83 -6.85
CA PRO A 49 -16.29 -8.77 -5.72
C PRO A 49 -15.12 -8.52 -4.75
N ARG A 50 -14.14 -7.70 -5.14
CA ARG A 50 -13.01 -7.24 -4.34
C ARG A 50 -13.19 -5.81 -3.81
N TYR A 51 -14.40 -5.26 -3.87
CA TYR A 51 -14.66 -3.93 -3.31
C TYR A 51 -14.39 -3.92 -1.80
N SER A 52 -13.65 -2.91 -1.33
CA SER A 52 -13.25 -2.82 0.09
C SER A 52 -14.35 -2.33 1.02
N GLY A 53 -15.46 -1.83 0.47
CA GLY A 53 -16.47 -1.07 1.22
C GLY A 53 -16.15 0.44 1.33
N LYS A 54 -14.98 0.89 0.87
CA LYS A 54 -14.60 2.31 0.82
C LYS A 54 -14.53 2.80 -0.63
N LYS A 55 -15.16 3.95 -0.91
CA LYS A 55 -15.16 4.57 -2.23
C LYS A 55 -14.00 5.54 -2.40
N TYR A 56 -13.22 5.38 -3.45
CA TYR A 56 -12.26 6.37 -3.91
C TYR A 56 -13.00 7.61 -4.43
N ILE A 57 -12.73 8.76 -3.80
CA ILE A 57 -13.28 10.05 -4.21
C ILE A 57 -12.10 10.97 -4.51
N ARG A 58 -11.91 11.32 -5.79
CA ARG A 58 -10.78 12.15 -6.25
C ARG A 58 -10.63 13.46 -5.47
N LYS A 59 -11.74 14.11 -5.09
CA LYS A 59 -11.74 15.35 -4.28
C LYS A 59 -11.20 15.15 -2.86
N ASN A 60 -11.28 13.92 -2.34
CA ASN A 60 -10.83 13.56 -1.00
C ASN A 60 -9.48 12.83 -1.04
N PHE A 61 -8.82 12.74 -2.20
CA PHE A 61 -7.51 12.14 -2.33
C PHE A 61 -6.47 13.01 -1.63
N ASN A 62 -6.10 12.61 -0.41
CA ASN A 62 -5.16 13.29 0.47
C ASN A 62 -4.26 12.27 1.18
N ARG A 63 -3.29 12.77 1.95
CA ARG A 63 -2.31 11.92 2.66
C ARG A 63 -2.98 10.88 3.56
N LEU A 64 -4.01 11.26 4.30
CA LEU A 64 -4.73 10.35 5.21
C LEU A 64 -5.37 9.18 4.45
N TYR A 65 -5.98 9.44 3.29
CA TYR A 65 -6.54 8.38 2.46
C TYR A 65 -5.46 7.46 1.90
N LEU A 66 -4.36 8.02 1.38
CA LEU A 66 -3.31 7.21 0.78
C LEU A 66 -2.55 6.39 1.84
N ASP A 67 -2.31 6.95 3.03
CA ASP A 67 -1.75 6.20 4.16
C ASP A 67 -2.69 5.07 4.61
N ASP A 68 -4.02 5.31 4.68
CA ASP A 68 -5.01 4.29 5.02
C ASP A 68 -5.02 3.12 4.03
N ILE A 69 -5.03 3.39 2.72
CA ILE A 69 -5.04 2.32 1.72
C ILE A 69 -3.74 1.53 1.73
N ILE A 70 -2.59 2.19 1.90
CA ILE A 70 -1.29 1.53 2.03
C ILE A 70 -1.27 0.60 3.24
N GLN A 71 -1.76 1.05 4.40
CA GLN A 71 -1.82 0.24 5.61
C GLN A 71 -2.78 -0.95 5.48
N ARG A 72 -3.95 -0.76 4.86
CA ARG A 72 -4.87 -1.87 4.55
C ARG A 72 -4.23 -2.88 3.59
N CYS A 73 -3.54 -2.39 2.56
CA CYS A 73 -2.87 -3.24 1.59
C CYS A 73 -1.73 -4.04 2.23
N ALA A 74 -0.93 -3.39 3.08
CA ALA A 74 0.12 -4.03 3.86
C ALA A 74 -0.45 -5.12 4.79
N SER A 75 -1.53 -4.80 5.51
CA SER A 75 -2.22 -5.76 6.41
C SER A 75 -2.74 -6.98 5.65
N GLN A 76 -3.42 -6.77 4.52
CA GLN A 76 -3.98 -7.86 3.74
C GLN A 76 -2.89 -8.73 3.10
N SER A 77 -1.86 -8.11 2.55
CA SER A 77 -0.71 -8.83 1.97
C SER A 77 0.02 -9.66 3.01
N LYS A 78 0.23 -9.10 4.22
CA LYS A 78 0.85 -9.82 5.34
C LYS A 78 -0.01 -10.99 5.82
N LYS A 79 -1.34 -10.85 5.86
CA LYS A 79 -2.26 -11.94 6.23
C LYS A 79 -2.21 -13.10 5.23
N LEU A 80 -2.00 -12.80 3.95
CA LEU A 80 -1.88 -13.79 2.88
C LEU A 80 -0.47 -14.38 2.74
N GLY A 81 0.50 -13.90 3.52
CA GLY A 81 1.88 -14.40 3.49
C GLY A 81 2.74 -13.81 2.38
N TYR A 82 2.25 -12.78 1.68
CA TYR A 82 3.03 -12.10 0.64
C TYR A 82 4.12 -11.21 1.24
N GLN A 83 5.14 -10.91 0.43
CA GLN A 83 6.32 -10.14 0.85
C GLN A 83 6.30 -8.68 0.37
N VAL A 84 5.57 -8.40 -0.70
CA VAL A 84 5.43 -7.07 -1.30
C VAL A 84 3.98 -6.77 -1.59
N PHE A 85 3.65 -5.50 -1.74
CA PHE A 85 2.36 -5.05 -2.25
C PHE A 85 2.55 -3.81 -3.10
N GLY A 86 1.61 -3.53 -3.99
CA GLY A 86 1.64 -2.36 -4.86
C GLY A 86 0.32 -1.62 -4.82
N ILE A 87 0.39 -0.29 -4.90
CA ILE A 87 -0.77 0.56 -5.13
C ILE A 87 -0.75 1.00 -6.58
N GLU A 88 -1.79 0.64 -7.31
CA GLU A 88 -2.06 1.08 -8.69
C GLU A 88 -3.37 1.89 -8.72
N ASN A 89 -3.52 2.72 -9.75
CA ASN A 89 -4.75 3.47 -10.01
C ASN A 89 -5.25 4.27 -8.79
N PHE A 90 -4.34 4.79 -7.96
CA PHE A 90 -4.63 5.55 -6.72
C PHE A 90 -5.35 4.80 -5.59
N ALA A 91 -5.95 3.64 -5.88
CA ALA A 91 -7.03 3.08 -5.07
C ALA A 91 -7.21 1.56 -5.22
N GLU A 92 -6.24 0.87 -5.85
CA GLU A 92 -6.23 -0.58 -6.00
C GLU A 92 -5.00 -1.16 -5.30
N CYS A 93 -5.23 -2.26 -4.58
CA CYS A 93 -4.19 -2.98 -3.85
C CYS A 93 -3.87 -4.29 -4.57
N TYR A 94 -2.62 -4.41 -5.03
CA TYR A 94 -2.10 -5.60 -5.68
C TYR A 94 -1.00 -6.27 -4.87
N SER A 95 -0.91 -7.59 -4.99
CA SER A 95 0.18 -8.39 -4.43
C SER A 95 0.23 -9.73 -5.18
N GLY A 96 0.83 -10.75 -4.59
CA GLY A 96 0.85 -12.11 -5.13
C GLY A 96 2.05 -12.90 -4.64
N ASP A 97 1.94 -14.21 -4.81
CA ASP A 97 3.05 -15.13 -4.55
C ASP A 97 4.21 -14.86 -5.52
N GLY A 98 5.45 -14.99 -5.03
CA GLY A 98 6.64 -14.62 -5.80
C GLY A 98 6.75 -13.12 -6.17
N GLY A 99 5.93 -12.25 -5.55
CA GLY A 99 5.89 -10.83 -5.89
C GLY A 99 7.23 -10.11 -5.69
N LEU A 100 8.06 -10.57 -4.74
CA LEU A 100 9.37 -9.99 -4.48
C LEU A 100 10.34 -10.20 -5.65
N GLU A 101 10.13 -11.26 -6.43
CA GLU A 101 10.92 -11.62 -7.60
C GLU A 101 10.38 -10.99 -8.88
N THR A 102 9.07 -10.69 -8.94
CA THR A 102 8.40 -10.30 -10.18
C THR A 102 7.99 -8.83 -10.28
N TYR A 103 7.93 -8.09 -9.16
CA TYR A 103 7.39 -6.72 -9.12
C TYR A 103 8.04 -5.73 -10.10
N ASN A 104 9.30 -5.95 -10.48
CA ASN A 104 10.08 -5.06 -11.34
C ASN A 104 10.27 -5.58 -12.78
N ARG A 105 9.64 -6.70 -13.14
CA ARG A 105 9.85 -7.40 -14.43
C ARG A 105 9.58 -6.51 -15.65
N ASP A 106 8.59 -5.62 -15.57
CA ASP A 106 8.20 -4.72 -16.66
C ASP A 106 9.03 -3.40 -16.67
N GLY A 107 10.01 -3.30 -15.77
CA GLY A 107 10.96 -2.20 -15.66
C GLY A 107 10.43 -0.96 -14.94
N PRO A 108 11.35 -0.05 -14.54
CA PRO A 108 10.99 1.15 -13.79
C PRO A 108 10.29 2.19 -14.67
N THR A 109 9.46 3.03 -14.04
CA THR A 109 8.81 4.20 -14.64
C THR A 109 8.80 5.38 -13.66
N ARG A 110 8.38 6.57 -14.12
CA ARG A 110 8.23 7.78 -13.30
C ARG A 110 6.76 8.20 -13.12
N GLN A 111 5.84 7.31 -13.46
CA GLN A 111 4.39 7.55 -13.43
C GLN A 111 3.76 7.19 -12.08
N CYS A 112 4.47 7.47 -11.00
CA CYS A 112 3.95 7.39 -9.64
C CYS A 112 3.93 8.77 -9.02
N PHE A 113 2.94 9.01 -8.17
CA PHE A 113 2.68 10.35 -7.64
C PHE A 113 2.36 10.34 -6.15
N THR A 114 2.69 11.46 -5.51
CA THR A 114 2.18 11.79 -4.18
C THR A 114 0.72 12.22 -4.27
N THR A 115 0.10 12.51 -3.12
CA THR A 115 -1.26 13.07 -3.10
C THR A 115 -1.35 14.49 -3.65
N LYS A 116 -0.20 15.15 -3.90
CA LYS A 116 -0.12 16.45 -4.57
C LYS A 116 0.09 16.33 -6.08
N TYR A 117 0.05 15.11 -6.63
CA TYR A 117 0.35 14.84 -8.04
C TYR A 117 1.77 15.24 -8.45
N GLU A 118 2.71 15.25 -7.50
CA GLU A 118 4.14 15.44 -7.74
C GLU A 118 4.80 14.06 -7.94
N PRO A 119 5.86 13.95 -8.78
CA PRO A 119 6.58 12.69 -8.97
C PRO A 119 6.98 12.03 -7.64
N CYS A 120 6.78 10.72 -7.54
CA CYS A 120 6.99 9.96 -6.30
C CYS A 120 7.92 8.77 -6.55
N ASP A 121 9.08 8.80 -5.90
CA ASP A 121 10.09 7.75 -5.91
C ASP A 121 10.67 7.56 -4.49
N LEU A 122 11.85 6.95 -4.37
CA LEU A 122 12.52 6.74 -3.09
C LEU A 122 13.02 8.03 -2.43
N THR A 123 13.06 9.15 -3.16
CA THR A 123 13.62 10.43 -2.69
C THR A 123 12.57 11.36 -2.08
N CYS A 124 11.26 11.07 -2.23
CA CYS A 124 10.17 11.93 -1.73
C CYS A 124 9.93 11.85 -0.21
N GLY A 125 10.92 11.43 0.57
CA GLY A 125 10.87 11.32 2.03
C GLY A 125 9.71 10.44 2.51
N GLU A 126 8.95 10.94 3.48
CA GLU A 126 7.82 10.22 4.08
C GLU A 126 6.52 10.29 3.26
N GLN A 127 6.49 11.00 2.12
CA GLN A 127 5.25 11.13 1.35
C GLN A 127 4.81 9.76 0.82
N PRO A 128 3.56 9.34 1.03
CA PRO A 128 3.07 8.10 0.43
C PRO A 128 2.95 8.26 -1.09
N CYS A 129 3.09 7.14 -1.80
CA CYS A 129 3.14 7.09 -3.25
C CYS A 129 2.09 6.14 -3.78
N THR A 130 1.64 6.40 -5.00
CA THR A 130 0.77 5.49 -5.74
C THR A 130 1.09 5.54 -7.21
N GLY A 131 0.93 4.43 -7.91
CA GLY A 131 1.00 4.40 -9.36
C GLY A 131 -0.30 4.87 -10.01
N THR A 132 -0.18 5.33 -11.26
CA THR A 132 -1.32 5.65 -12.11
C THR A 132 -1.84 4.41 -12.84
N GLU A 133 -2.49 4.60 -13.99
CA GLU A 133 -2.82 3.53 -14.92
C GLU A 133 -1.55 2.79 -15.36
N ASN A 134 -1.60 1.45 -15.35
CA ASN A 134 -0.54 0.54 -15.79
C ASN A 134 0.78 0.73 -15.04
N THR A 135 0.72 1.16 -13.78
CA THR A 135 1.88 1.47 -12.96
C THR A 135 1.63 1.11 -11.50
N LEU A 136 2.57 0.42 -10.88
CA LEU A 136 2.56 0.08 -9.45
C LEU A 136 3.60 0.92 -8.73
N PHE A 137 3.21 1.58 -7.64
CA PHE A 137 4.18 1.92 -6.61
C PHE A 137 4.26 0.77 -5.60
N VAL A 138 5.42 0.15 -5.51
CA VAL A 138 5.63 -1.11 -4.77
C VAL A 138 6.28 -0.82 -3.42
N TYR A 139 5.78 -1.53 -2.41
CA TYR A 139 6.22 -1.53 -1.02
C TYR A 139 6.60 -2.95 -0.61
N GLN A 140 7.66 -3.10 0.18
CA GLN A 140 8.08 -4.35 0.79
C GLN A 140 7.65 -4.39 2.25
N LEU A 141 7.05 -5.48 2.70
CA LEU A 141 6.68 -5.67 4.09
C LEU A 141 7.93 -5.88 4.97
N GLY A 142 7.92 -5.33 6.18
CA GLY A 142 8.96 -5.55 7.18
C GLY A 142 9.10 -7.04 7.54
N LYS A 143 10.34 -7.51 7.72
CA LYS A 143 10.62 -8.84 8.24
C LYS A 143 10.20 -8.91 9.72
N ARG A 144 9.59 -10.02 10.13
CA ARG A 144 9.30 -10.31 11.54
C ARG A 144 10.58 -10.46 12.35
#